data_AF-A0A6J4YDR8-F1
#
_entry.id   AF-A0A6J4YDR8-F1
#
_cell.length_a   1.000
_cell.length_b   1.000
_cell.length_c   1.000
_cell.angle_alpha   90.00
_cell.angle_beta   90.00
_cell.angle_gamma   90.00
#
_symmetry.space_group_name_H-M   'P 1'
#
loop_
_entity.id
_entity.type
_entity.pdbx_description
1 polymer ?
#
loop_
_entity_poly.entity_id
_entity_poly.type
_entity_poly.pdbx_seq_one_letter_code
_entity_poly.pdbx_strand_id
1 'polypeptide(L)' 'MKKLLIVLIVAGALAYGMLSYHFILMDDKVKILKKVELAVKDTFVDARGNKKIRLLLKPSLVKAGIKDLIDKAGN' A
#
# COMPACT_ATOMS: atom_id res chain seq x y z
N MET A 1 25.52 -8.25 20.55
CA MET A 1 24.76 -9.46 20.14
C MET A 1 23.25 -9.25 20.21
N LYS A 2 22.64 -9.07 21.39
CA LYS A 2 21.16 -8.95 21.54
C LYS A 2 20.53 -7.79 20.77
N LYS A 3 21.21 -6.62 20.72
CA LYS A 3 20.75 -5.44 19.97
C LYS A 3 20.67 -5.69 18.45
N LEU A 4 21.60 -6.48 17.91
CA LEU A 4 21.65 -6.81 16.48
C LEU A 4 20.45 -7.70 16.09
N LEU A 5 20.12 -8.66 16.94
CA LEU A 5 18.94 -9.53 16.78
C LEU A 5 17.63 -8.71 16.78
N ILE A 6 17.50 -7.75 17.69
CA ILE A 6 16.32 -6.87 17.73
C ILE A 6 16.21 -6.06 16.43
N VAL A 7 17.32 -5.48 15.95
CA VAL A 7 17.33 -4.73 14.69
C VAL A 7 16.92 -5.61 13.51
N LEU A 8 17.42 -6.85 13.43
CA LEU A 8 17.06 -7.78 12.37
C LEU A 8 15.57 -8.17 12.39
N ILE A 9 15.01 -8.40 13.59
CA ILE A 9 13.59 -8.72 13.74
C ILE A 9 12.71 -7.54 13.29
N VAL A 10 13.05 -6.32 13.73
CA VAL A 10 12.32 -5.11 13.35
C VAL A 10 12.43 -4.87 11.84
N ALA A 11 13.62 -5.00 11.26
CA ALA A 11 13.82 -4.85 9.83
C ALA A 11 13.04 -5.88 9.01
N GLY A 12 13.02 -7.15 9.45
CA GLY A 12 12.24 -8.21 8.83
C GLY A 12 10.73 -7.95 8.87
N ALA A 13 10.23 -7.48 10.02
CA ALA A 13 8.81 -7.13 10.18
C ALA A 13 8.41 -5.96 9.26
N LEU A 14 9.26 -4.93 9.15
CA LEU A 14 9.03 -3.80 8.25
C LEU A 14 9.03 -4.24 6.78
N ALA A 15 10.02 -5.05 6.37
CA ALA A 15 10.09 -5.60 5.02
C ALA A 15 8.84 -6.43 4.66
N TYR A 16 8.40 -7.29 5.59
CA TYR A 16 7.17 -8.06 5.41
C TYR A 16 5.93 -7.17 5.29
N GLY A 17 5.84 -6.12 6.12
CA GLY A 17 4.76 -5.13 6.05
C GLY A 17 4.73 -4.43 4.69
N MET A 18 5.88 -3.98 4.18
CA MET A 18 5.99 -3.38 2.85
C MET A 18 5.56 -4.34 1.73
N LEU A 19 5.91 -5.61 1.83
CA LEU A 19 5.51 -6.63 0.85
C LEU A 19 4.03 -7.00 0.93
N SER A 20 3.39 -6.80 2.08
CA SER A 20 2.01 -7.22 2.35
C SER A 20 0.97 -6.13 2.15
N TYR A 21 1.37 -4.86 2.13
CA TYR A 21 0.45 -3.72 2.04
C TYR A 21 0.83 -2.72 0.94
N HIS A 22 -0.20 -2.09 0.38
CA HIS A 22 -0.13 -0.88 -0.44
C HIS A 22 -0.40 0.33 0.45
N PHE A 23 0.49 1.30 0.43
CA PHE A 23 0.38 2.60 1.06
C PHE A 23 0.02 3.61 -0.03
N ILE A 24 -1.26 4.01 -0.05
CA ILE A 24 -1.81 4.87 -1.07
C ILE A 24 -1.98 6.26 -0.47
N LEU A 25 -1.23 7.23 -0.99
CA LEU A 25 -1.34 8.62 -0.61
C LEU A 25 -2.51 9.26 -1.36
N MET A 26 -3.61 9.50 -0.65
CA MET A 26 -4.75 10.28 -1.14
C MET A 26 -4.56 11.76 -0.78
N ASP A 27 -5.45 12.64 -1.26
CA ASP A 27 -5.35 14.09 -1.05
C ASP A 27 -5.23 14.48 0.42
N ASP A 28 -6.01 13.83 1.28
CA ASP A 28 -6.17 14.23 2.68
C ASP A 28 -5.53 13.23 3.66
N LYS A 29 -5.24 11.99 3.21
CA LYS A 29 -4.75 10.91 4.08
C LYS A 29 -4.04 9.79 3.33
N VAL A 30 -3.21 9.06 4.06
CA VAL A 30 -2.67 7.77 3.60
C VAL A 30 -3.70 6.66 3.89
N LYS A 31 -4.08 5.91 2.86
CA LYS A 31 -4.87 4.69 2.98
C LYS A 31 -3.96 3.47 2.84
N ILE A 32 -4.21 2.46 3.65
CA ILE A 32 -3.46 1.20 3.62
C ILE A 32 -4.41 0.12 3.06
N LEU A 33 -3.93 -0.64 2.08
CA LEU A 33 -4.69 -1.71 1.43
C LEU A 33 -3.87 -3.00 1.41
N LYS A 34 -4.44 -4.12 1.86
CA LYS A 34 -3.72 -5.40 1.88
C LYS A 34 -3.52 -5.91 0.45
N LYS A 35 -2.30 -6.34 0.13
CA LYS A 35 -1.97 -6.97 -1.15
C LYS A 35 -2.55 -8.37 -1.23
N VAL A 36 -2.95 -8.77 -2.44
CA VAL A 36 -3.38 -10.15 -2.74
C VAL A 36 -2.18 -11.11 -2.75
N GLU A 37 -1.01 -10.62 -3.13
CA GLU A 37 0.24 -11.39 -3.22
C GLU A 37 1.39 -10.59 -2.61
N LEU A 38 2.35 -11.27 -1.97
CA LEU A 38 3.57 -10.63 -1.47
C LEU A 38 4.39 -10.10 -2.63
N ALA A 39 4.46 -8.78 -2.78
CA ALA A 39 5.14 -8.14 -3.89
C ALA A 39 5.63 -6.74 -3.53
N VAL A 40 6.75 -6.31 -4.12
CA VAL A 40 7.29 -4.95 -3.97
C VAL A 40 6.52 -3.94 -4.84
N LYS A 41 5.83 -4.43 -5.88
CA LYS A 41 5.07 -3.57 -6.81
C LYS A 41 3.98 -2.79 -6.07
N ASP A 42 3.83 -1.54 -6.48
CA ASP A 42 2.78 -0.65 -5.99
C ASP A 42 2.72 -0.52 -4.45
N THR A 43 3.87 -0.66 -3.76
CA THR A 43 3.92 -0.51 -2.29
C THR A 43 3.61 0.91 -1.85
N PHE A 44 4.13 1.92 -2.55
CA PHE A 44 3.80 3.32 -2.30
C PHE A 44 3.22 3.90 -3.58
N VAL A 45 2.00 4.40 -3.49
CA VAL A 45 1.28 4.91 -4.66
C VAL A 45 0.72 6.29 -4.35
N ASP A 46 1.06 7.27 -5.19
CA ASP A 46 0.47 8.60 -5.12
C ASP A 46 -0.82 8.63 -5.95
N ALA A 47 -1.92 8.88 -5.26
CA ALA A 47 -3.27 8.94 -5.81
C ALA A 47 -3.88 10.33 -5.67
N ARG A 48 -3.09 11.37 -5.38
CA ARG A 48 -3.60 12.73 -5.23
C ARG A 48 -4.12 13.32 -6.54
N GLY A 49 -5.13 14.19 -6.43
CA GLY A 49 -5.78 14.90 -7.53
C GLY A 49 -6.36 13.96 -8.57
N ASN A 50 -6.03 14.20 -9.84
CA ASN A 50 -6.52 13.46 -11.00
C ASN A 50 -5.86 12.07 -11.18
N LYS A 51 -4.89 11.70 -10.33
CA LYS A 51 -4.21 10.39 -10.40
C LYS A 51 -5.03 9.24 -9.84
N LYS A 52 -6.14 9.49 -9.12
CA LYS A 52 -7.05 8.45 -8.57
C LYS A 52 -7.51 7.46 -9.64
N ILE A 53 -7.89 7.97 -10.81
CA ILE A 53 -8.39 7.15 -11.93
C ILE A 53 -7.30 6.21 -12.46
N ARG A 54 -6.02 6.61 -12.41
CA ARG A 54 -4.89 5.77 -12.84
C ARG A 54 -4.69 4.56 -11.94
N LEU A 55 -5.19 4.59 -10.69
CA LEU A 55 -5.14 3.42 -9.81
C LEU A 55 -6.05 2.29 -10.28
N LEU A 56 -7.17 2.63 -10.91
CA LEU A 56 -8.11 1.67 -11.48
C LEU A 56 -7.53 0.96 -12.72
N LEU A 57 -6.48 1.53 -13.32
CA LEU A 57 -5.75 0.91 -14.42
C LEU A 57 -4.70 -0.10 -13.95
N LYS A 58 -4.45 -0.21 -12.63
CA LYS A 58 -3.48 -1.15 -12.07
C LYS A 58 -4.18 -2.43 -11.58
N PRO A 59 -3.98 -3.58 -12.25
CA PRO A 59 -4.66 -4.83 -11.89
C PRO A 59 -4.38 -5.30 -10.46
N SER A 60 -3.17 -5.04 -9.96
CA SER A 60 -2.75 -5.31 -8.58
C SER A 60 -3.62 -4.59 -7.56
N LEU A 61 -3.87 -3.30 -7.78
CA LEU A 61 -4.67 -2.46 -6.88
C LEU A 61 -6.16 -2.76 -7.02
N VAL A 62 -6.64 -3.02 -8.24
CA VAL A 62 -8.04 -3.42 -8.48
C VAL A 62 -8.37 -4.72 -7.76
N LYS A 63 -7.52 -5.75 -7.90
CA LYS A 63 -7.70 -7.03 -7.19
C LYS A 63 -7.62 -6.87 -5.67
N ALA A 64 -6.84 -5.89 -5.19
CA ALA A 64 -6.74 -5.59 -3.76
C ALA A 64 -7.95 -4.80 -3.22
N GLY A 65 -8.88 -4.33 -4.06
CA GLY A 65 -10.07 -3.59 -3.63
C GLY A 65 -9.92 -2.06 -3.63
N ILE A 66 -9.04 -1.50 -4.46
CA ILE A 66 -8.86 -0.03 -4.57
C ILE A 66 -10.13 0.71 -5.00
N LYS A 67 -11.05 0.03 -5.71
CA LYS A 67 -12.31 0.60 -6.18
C LYS A 67 -13.17 1.10 -5.02
N ASP A 68 -13.39 0.24 -4.02
CA ASP A 68 -14.15 0.58 -2.82
C ASP A 68 -13.52 1.75 -2.05
N LEU A 69 -12.18 1.88 -2.11
CA LEU A 69 -11.46 2.98 -1.47
C LEU A 69 -11.65 4.32 -2.20
N ILE A 70 -11.80 4.31 -3.53
CA ILE A 70 -12.05 5.49 -4.35
C ILE A 70 -13.51 5.91 -4.22
N ASP A 71 -14.46 4.96 -4.27
CA ASP A 71 -15.89 5.24 -4.14
C ASP A 71 -16.22 5.87 -2.78
N LYS A 72 -15.56 5.42 -1.70
CA LYS A 72 -15.65 6.03 -0.36
C LYS A 72 -14.89 7.37 -0.20
N ALA A 73 -14.07 7.76 -1.17
CA ALA A 73 -13.32 9.02 -1.12
C ALA A 73 -13.89 10.10 -2.04
N GLY A 74 -14.82 9.75 -2.93
CA GLY A 74 -15.52 10.68 -3.82
C GLY A 74 -16.91 11.12 -3.35
N ASN A 75 -17.45 10.49 -2.30
CA ASN A 75 -18.61 10.95 -1.51
C ASN A 75 -18.12 11.61 -0.23
#